data_AF-A0A6F8XUV5-F1
#
_entry.id   AF-A0A6F8XUV5-F1
#
_cell.length_a   1.000
_cell.length_b   1.000
_cell.length_c   1.000
_cell.angle_alpha   90.00
_cell.angle_beta   90.00
_cell.angle_gamma   90.00
#
_symmetry.space_group_name_H-M   'P 1'
#
loop_
_entity.id
_entity.type
_entity.pdbx_description
1 polymer ?
#
loop_
_entity_poly.entity_id
_entity_poly.type
_entity_poly.pdbx_seq_one_letter_code
_entity_poly.pdbx_strand_id
1 'polypeptide(L)'
;MLKLPPATAWQTRTQTLSVLGSTNNTTYSTVVGSAGYTFNPATGNTVTITFQGTSQRYLRLTFTGNTGWPAGQLSELEVYAQ
;
A
#
# COMPACT_ATOMS: atom_id res chain seq x y z
N MET A 1 -7.14 -0.86 -1.85
CA MET A 1 -6.48 -0.56 -3.13
C MET A 1 -5.55 0.63 -2.94
N LEU A 2 -4.38 0.59 -3.58
CA LEU A 2 -3.34 1.61 -3.50
C LEU A 2 -3.16 2.21 -4.89
N LYS A 3 -3.01 3.53 -4.99
CA LYS A 3 -2.81 4.20 -6.28
C LYS A 3 -1.68 5.21 -6.24
N LEU A 4 -0.98 5.30 -7.37
CA LEU A 4 -0.12 6.42 -7.73
C LEU A 4 -0.78 7.18 -8.89
N PRO A 5 -0.35 8.42 -9.18
CA PRO A 5 -0.93 9.14 -10.30
C PRO A 5 -0.76 8.33 -11.60
N PRO A 6 -1.81 8.24 -12.45
CA PRO A 6 -1.78 7.39 -13.64
C PRO A 6 -0.89 7.96 -14.75
N ALA A 7 -0.38 9.19 -14.59
CA ALA A 7 0.48 9.85 -15.55
C ALA A 7 1.76 9.04 -15.82
N THR A 8 2.12 8.88 -17.08
CA THR A 8 3.30 8.11 -17.53
C THR A 8 4.63 8.68 -17.03
N ALA A 9 4.67 9.95 -16.62
CA ALA A 9 5.80 10.54 -15.90
C ALA A 9 6.16 9.74 -14.63
N TRP A 10 5.18 9.06 -14.03
CA TRP A 10 5.41 8.07 -13.00
C TRP A 10 5.71 6.71 -13.66
N GLN A 11 6.98 6.50 -14.02
CA GLN A 11 7.53 5.22 -14.52
C GLN A 11 7.16 4.03 -13.61
N THR A 12 7.14 2.82 -14.18
CA THR A 12 6.94 1.57 -13.42
C THR A 12 7.89 1.50 -12.23
N ARG A 13 7.36 1.17 -11.05
CA ARG A 13 8.16 1.00 -9.84
C ARG A 13 7.59 -0.06 -8.93
N THR A 14 8.46 -0.64 -8.12
CA THR A 14 8.06 -1.51 -7.02
C THR A 14 8.20 -0.75 -5.72
N GLN A 15 7.12 -0.68 -4.94
CA GLN A 15 7.18 -0.22 -3.55
C GLN A 15 7.04 -1.41 -2.61
N THR A 16 7.98 -1.53 -1.67
CA THR A 16 7.96 -2.56 -0.63
C THR A 16 7.27 -2.00 0.60
N LEU A 17 6.18 -2.64 1.01
CA LEU A 17 5.41 -2.20 2.17
C LEU A 17 4.75 -3.36 2.92
N SER A 18 4.40 -3.10 4.18
CA SER A 18 3.49 -3.93 4.98
C SER A 18 2.22 -3.15 5.34
N VAL A 19 1.15 -3.89 5.68
CA VAL A 19 -0.09 -3.32 6.22
C VAL A 19 -0.21 -3.75 7.67
N LEU A 20 -0.31 -2.78 8.57
CA LEU A 20 -0.53 -2.98 9.99
C LEU A 20 -1.93 -2.50 10.38
N GLY A 21 -2.53 -3.18 11.36
CA GLY A 21 -3.85 -2.86 11.91
C GLY A 21 -3.76 -2.55 13.39
N SER A 22 -4.67 -1.69 13.87
CA SER A 22 -4.88 -1.43 15.28
C SER A 22 -6.34 -1.12 15.60
N THR A 23 -6.77 -1.47 16.81
CA THR A 23 -8.05 -1.05 17.39
C THR A 23 -7.94 0.20 18.27
N ASN A 24 -6.71 0.57 18.68
CA ASN A 24 -6.46 1.62 19.67
C ASN A 24 -5.44 2.69 19.25
N ASN A 25 -4.88 2.59 18.05
CA ASN A 25 -3.85 3.49 17.49
C ASN A 25 -2.50 3.51 18.25
N THR A 26 -2.26 2.57 19.17
CA THR A 26 -1.02 2.46 19.94
C THR A 26 -0.29 1.16 19.64
N THR A 27 -0.99 0.04 19.79
CA THR A 27 -0.45 -1.30 19.47
C THR A 27 -0.89 -1.68 18.07
N TYR A 28 0.07 -2.05 17.24
CA TYR A 28 -0.17 -2.45 15.86
C TYR A 28 0.26 -3.91 15.65
N SER A 29 -0.54 -4.67 14.91
CA SER A 29 -0.22 -6.02 14.45
C SER A 29 -0.18 -6.08 12.93
N THR A 30 0.56 -7.04 12.40
CA THR A 30 0.66 -7.24 10.95
C THR A 30 -0.63 -7.86 10.40
N VAL A 31 -1.26 -7.17 9.46
CA VAL A 31 -2.39 -7.67 8.67
C VAL A 31 -1.88 -8.29 7.37
N VAL A 32 -0.92 -7.61 6.73
CA VAL A 32 -0.21 -8.11 5.54
C VAL A 32 1.28 -7.93 5.75
N GLY A 33 2.03 -9.01 5.60
CA GLY A 33 3.49 -9.01 5.69
C GLY A 33 4.15 -8.09 4.66
N SER A 34 5.43 -7.77 4.86
CA SER A 34 6.18 -6.94 3.93
C SER A 34 6.31 -7.66 2.57
N ALA A 35 5.93 -6.97 1.49
CA ALA A 35 6.06 -7.47 0.13
C ALA A 35 6.27 -6.30 -0.85
N GLY A 36 6.89 -6.61 -2.00
CA GLY A 36 7.04 -5.67 -3.11
C GLY A 36 5.80 -5.64 -3.99
N TYR A 37 5.25 -4.45 -4.23
CA TYR A 37 4.08 -4.25 -5.09
C TYR A 37 4.45 -3.36 -6.27
N THR A 38 4.21 -3.86 -7.48
CA THR A 38 4.55 -3.14 -8.71
C THR A 38 3.40 -2.23 -9.13
N PHE A 39 3.68 -0.93 -9.19
CA PHE A 39 2.84 0.07 -9.81
C PHE A 39 3.30 0.26 -11.25
N ASN A 40 2.42 -0.05 -12.20
CA ASN A 40 2.70 0.08 -13.62
C ASN A 40 1.73 1.08 -14.26
N PRO A 41 2.20 2.19 -14.87
CA PRO A 41 1.32 3.16 -15.51
C PRO A 41 0.52 2.56 -16.67
N ALA A 42 1.01 1.51 -17.34
CA ALA A 42 0.27 0.80 -18.39
C ALA A 42 -0.98 0.07 -17.85
N THR A 43 -1.05 -0.20 -16.54
CA THR A 43 -2.22 -0.77 -15.86
C THR A 43 -2.86 0.22 -14.88
N GLY A 44 -2.63 1.53 -15.11
CA GLY A 44 -3.24 2.60 -14.34
C GLY A 44 -2.56 2.95 -13.01
N ASN A 45 -1.36 2.43 -12.72
CA ASN A 45 -0.64 2.67 -11.47
C ASN A 45 -1.46 2.32 -10.22
N THR A 46 -2.12 1.16 -10.26
CA THR A 46 -2.94 0.64 -9.16
C THR A 46 -2.45 -0.71 -8.68
N VAL A 47 -2.60 -0.96 -7.38
CA VAL A 47 -2.30 -2.24 -6.73
C VAL A 47 -3.46 -2.60 -5.81
N THR A 48 -3.95 -3.84 -5.93
CA THR A 48 -4.91 -4.41 -4.99
C THR A 48 -4.21 -5.41 -4.08
N ILE A 49 -4.38 -5.21 -2.77
CA ILE A 49 -3.88 -6.12 -1.73
C ILE A 49 -5.09 -6.78 -1.09
N THR A 50 -5.21 -8.10 -1.27
CA THR A 50 -6.26 -8.93 -0.67
C THR A 50 -5.72 -9.63 0.57
N PHE A 51 -6.54 -9.72 1.63
CA PHE A 51 -6.19 -10.38 2.88
C PHE A 51 -7.45 -10.90 3.56
N GLN A 52 -7.29 -11.77 4.56
CA GLN A 52 -8.42 -12.26 5.37
C GLN A 52 -9.06 -11.10 6.15
N GLY A 53 -10.38 -10.98 6.11
CA GLY A 53 -11.11 -9.91 6.80
C GLY A 53 -10.75 -9.83 8.29
N THR A 54 -10.47 -8.63 8.78
CA THR A 54 -10.11 -8.37 10.18
C THR A 54 -10.76 -7.07 10.67
N SER A 55 -11.17 -7.04 11.92
CA SER A 55 -11.74 -5.84 12.54
C SER A 55 -10.63 -4.88 12.97
N GLN A 56 -10.49 -3.77 12.25
CA GLN A 56 -9.48 -2.75 12.52
C GLN A 56 -10.14 -1.36 12.56
N ARG A 57 -9.69 -0.50 13.47
CA ARG A 57 -10.11 0.91 13.50
C ARG A 57 -9.10 1.80 12.79
N TYR A 58 -7.83 1.42 12.85
CA TYR A 58 -6.72 2.14 12.28
C TYR A 58 -5.92 1.20 11.38
N LEU A 59 -5.49 1.71 10.23
CA LEU A 59 -4.53 1.05 9.35
C LEU A 59 -3.29 1.91 9.24
N ARG A 60 -2.13 1.25 9.12
CA ARG A 60 -0.86 1.89 8.85
C ARG A 60 -0.16 1.15 7.71
N LEU A 61 0.25 1.90 6.71
CA LEU A 61 1.15 1.41 5.67
C LEU A 61 2.58 1.77 6.06
N THR A 62 3.47 0.79 6.09
CA THR A 62 4.89 1.01 6.36
C THR A 62 5.68 0.70 5.11
N PHE A 63 6.25 1.72 4.49
CA PHE A 63 7.06 1.59 3.28
C PHE A 63 8.54 1.45 3.66
N THR A 64 9.24 0.48 3.07
CA THR A 64 10.67 0.23 3.31
C THR A 64 11.52 0.23 2.04
N GLY A 65 10.88 0.29 0.86
CA GLY A 65 11.58 0.36 -0.41
C GLY A 65 10.71 0.97 -1.50
N ASN A 66 11.35 1.65 -2.45
CA ASN A 66 10.74 2.16 -3.67
C ASN A 66 11.84 2.26 -4.74
N THR A 67 11.67 1.56 -5.86
CA THR A 67 12.69 1.49 -6.93
C THR A 67 12.77 2.77 -7.76
N GLY A 68 11.77 3.65 -7.70
CA GLY A 68 11.73 4.90 -8.48
C GLY A 68 12.23 6.14 -7.73
N TRP A 69 12.13 6.16 -6.41
CA TRP A 69 12.56 7.28 -5.57
C TRP A 69 12.77 6.80 -4.13
N PRO A 70 13.78 7.27 -3.36
CA PRO A 70 14.04 6.80 -2.00
C PRO A 70 13.05 7.37 -0.96
N ALA A 71 11.74 7.26 -1.21
CA ALA A 71 10.68 7.56 -0.27
C ALA A 71 9.42 6.73 -0.57
N GLY A 72 8.58 6.51 0.46
CA GLY A 72 7.23 5.98 0.25
C GLY A 72 6.36 7.02 -0.45
N GLN A 73 5.67 6.61 -1.52
CA GLN A 73 4.81 7.48 -2.31
C GLN A 73 3.43 6.84 -2.42
N LEU A 74 2.37 7.63 -2.20
CA LEU A 74 1.00 7.18 -2.35
C LEU A 74 0.12 8.40 -2.62
N SER A 75 -0.79 8.30 -3.58
CA SER A 75 -1.78 9.35 -3.83
C SER A 75 -3.14 9.00 -3.27
N GLU A 76 -3.46 7.70 -3.18
CA GLU A 76 -4.76 7.24 -2.71
C GLU A 76 -4.66 5.90 -2.00
N LEU A 77 -5.39 5.78 -0.89
CA LEU A 77 -5.63 4.55 -0.14
C LEU A 77 -7.15 4.35 -0.04
N GLU A 78 -7.64 3.28 -0.64
CA GLU A 78 -9.02 2.83 -0.49
C GLU A 78 -9.06 1.55 0.33
N VAL A 79 -9.97 1.49 1.29
CA VAL A 79 -10.19 0.34 2.16
C VAL A 79 -11.62 -0.12 1.96
N TYR A 80 -11.80 -1.40 1.65
CA TYR A 80 -13.10 -1.98 1.39
C TYR A 80 -13.48 -2.91 2.55
N ALA A 81 -14.65 -2.66 3.13
CA ALA A 81 -15.26 -3.60 4.05
C ALA A 81 -15.87 -4.76 3.26
N GLN A 82 -16.03 -5.89 3.94
CA GLN A 82 -16.74 -7.05 3.42
C GLN A 82 -18.24 -6.93 3.65
#